data_AF-A0A2U3AIT7-F1
#
_entry.id   AF-A0A2U3AIT7-F1
#
_cell.length_a   1.000
_cell.length_b   1.000
_cell.length_c   1.000
_cell.angle_alpha   90.00
_cell.angle_beta   90.00
_cell.angle_gamma   90.00
#
_symmetry.space_group_name_H-M   'P 1'
#
loop_
_entity.id
_entity.type
_entity.pdbx_description
1 polymer ?
#
loop_
_entity_poly.entity_id
_entity_poly.type
_entity_poly.pdbx_seq_one_letter_code
_entity_poly.pdbx_strand_id
1 'polypeptide(L)' 'METLIGFGLIIFFLVNFFVMINQIYKEIKENKKSFFRMLIFVPLELLLGTYGFYVAIVMGSLIIGIILVFYN' A
#
# COMPACT_ATOMS: atom_id res chain seq x y z
N MET A 1 11.95 9.92 -19.38
CA MET A 1 11.29 8.59 -19.44
C MET A 1 11.17 7.98 -18.05
N GLU A 2 12.22 8.06 -17.25
CA GLU A 2 12.28 7.59 -15.86
C GLU A 2 11.25 8.26 -14.93
N THR A 3 11.06 9.58 -15.02
CA THR A 3 10.03 10.31 -14.25
C THR A 3 8.60 9.80 -14.53
N LEU A 4 8.32 9.44 -15.78
CA LEU A 4 7.02 8.88 -16.20
C LEU A 4 6.79 7.48 -15.62
N ILE A 5 7.84 6.65 -15.59
CA ILE A 5 7.83 5.35 -14.91
C ILE A 5 7.62 5.55 -13.41
N GLY A 6 8.29 6.54 -12.81
CA GLY A 6 8.14 6.89 -11.40
C GLY A 6 6.71 7.27 -11.03
N PHE A 7 6.06 8.14 -11.82
CA PHE A 7 4.63 8.44 -11.62
C PHE A 7 3.74 7.19 -11.77
N GLY A 8 4.04 6.31 -12.72
CA GLY A 8 3.34 5.03 -12.87
C GLY A 8 3.43 4.16 -11.61
N LEU A 9 4.62 4.06 -11.01
CA LEU A 9 4.85 3.29 -9.78
C LEU A 9 4.14 3.91 -8.56
N ILE A 10 4.10 5.24 -8.47
CA ILE A 10 3.35 5.95 -7.42
C ILE A 10 1.84 5.72 -7.58
N ILE A 11 1.31 5.78 -8.80
CA ILE A 11 -0.11 5.50 -9.07
C ILE A 11 -0.45 4.05 -8.72
N PHE A 12 0.41 3.09 -9.09
CA PHE A 12 0.24 1.69 -8.73
C PHE A 12 0.16 1.50 -7.21
N PHE A 13 1.02 2.19 -6.45
CA PHE A 13 0.95 2.20 -4.98
C PHE A 13 -0.38 2.78 -4.47
N LEU A 14 -0.79 3.94 -5.00
CA LEU A 14 -2.02 4.61 -4.55
C LEU A 14 -3.26 3.75 -4.75
N VAL A 15 -3.39 3.08 -5.90
CA VAL A 15 -4.52 2.17 -6.16
C VAL A 15 -4.58 1.06 -5.11
N ASN A 16 -3.45 0.44 -4.81
CA ASN A 16 -3.35 -0.60 -3.79
C ASN A 16 -3.68 -0.09 -2.39
N PHE A 17 -3.22 1.11 -2.06
CA PHE A 17 -3.51 1.76 -0.79
C PHE A 17 -5.01 2.06 -0.63
N PHE A 18 -5.68 2.52 -1.68
CA PHE A 18 -7.14 2.73 -1.66
C PHE A 18 -7.92 1.42 -1.48
N VAL A 19 -7.50 0.34 -2.14
CA VAL A 19 -8.11 -0.98 -1.96
C VAL A 19 -7.99 -1.44 -0.49
N MET A 20 -6.80 -1.27 0.11
CA MET A 20 -6.56 -1.59 1.51
C MET A 20 -7.45 -0.75 2.45
N ILE A 21 -7.55 0.58 2.23
CA ILE A 21 -8.42 1.44 3.03
C ILE A 21 -9.89 1.02 2.91
N ASN A 22 -10.35 0.68 1.71
CA ASN A 22 -11.74 0.22 1.52
C ASN A 22 -12.01 -1.09 2.26
N GLN A 23 -11.06 -2.02 2.27
CA GLN A 23 -11.16 -3.25 3.05
C GLN A 23 -11.23 -2.96 4.54
N ILE A 24 -10.33 -2.12 5.06
CA ILE A 24 -10.34 -1.68 6.46
C ILE A 24 -11.68 -1.03 6.81
N TYR A 25 -12.19 -0.13 5.97
CA TYR A 25 -13.45 0.56 6.22
C TYR A 25 -14.65 -0.39 6.28
N LYS A 26 -14.71 -1.36 5.35
CA LYS A 26 -15.73 -2.41 5.36
C LYS A 26 -15.66 -3.25 6.64
N GLU A 27 -14.46 -3.62 7.03
CA GLU A 27 -14.24 -4.49 8.19
C GLU A 27 -14.54 -3.77 9.52
N ILE A 28 -14.31 -2.46 9.62
CA ILE A 28 -14.74 -1.65 10.77
C ILE A 28 -16.26 -1.59 10.85
N LYS A 29 -16.93 -1.36 9.72
CA LYS A 29 -18.39 -1.26 9.66
C LYS A 29 -19.05 -2.58 10.05
N GLU A 30 -18.49 -3.72 9.63
CA GLU A 30 -19.03 -5.04 9.90
C GLU A 30 -18.66 -5.58 11.29
N ASN A 31 -17.44 -5.33 11.78
CA ASN A 31 -16.92 -5.95 13.01
C ASN A 31 -16.74 -4.99 14.20
N LYS A 32 -17.11 -3.70 14.10
CA LYS A 32 -16.91 -2.66 15.13
C LYS A 32 -15.48 -2.59 15.71
N LYS A 33 -14.48 -2.99 14.94
CA LYS A 33 -13.07 -2.93 15.35
C LYS A 33 -12.53 -1.49 15.20
N SER A 34 -11.54 -1.12 16.00
CA SER A 34 -10.93 0.22 15.96
C SER A 34 -10.15 0.44 14.66
N PHE A 35 -10.38 1.59 14.01
CA PHE A 35 -9.72 1.98 12.75
C PHE A 35 -8.19 1.96 12.85
N PHE A 36 -7.65 2.60 13.90
CA PHE A 36 -6.21 2.65 14.14
C PHE A 36 -5.60 1.27 14.33
N ARG A 37 -6.34 0.36 14.98
CA ARG A 37 -5.88 -1.01 15.18
C ARG A 37 -5.78 -1.74 13.85
N MET A 38 -6.81 -1.65 12.99
CA MET A 38 -6.80 -2.29 11.67
C MET A 38 -5.77 -1.71 10.72
N LEU A 39 -5.57 -0.39 10.73
CA LEU A 39 -4.62 0.26 9.85
C LEU A 39 -3.17 -0.19 10.09
N ILE A 40 -2.85 -0.63 11.31
CA ILE A 40 -1.55 -1.22 11.63
C ILE A 40 -1.58 -2.74 11.40
N PHE A 41 -2.63 -3.42 11.84
CA PHE A 41 -2.70 -4.89 11.81
C PHE A 41 -2.75 -5.45 10.39
N VAL A 42 -3.54 -4.86 9.51
CA VAL A 42 -3.73 -5.34 8.12
C VAL A 42 -2.41 -5.33 7.34
N PRO A 43 -1.64 -4.23 7.29
CA PRO A 43 -0.33 -4.26 6.64
C PRO A 43 0.66 -5.20 7.35
N LEU A 44 0.61 -5.34 8.68
CA LEU A 44 1.50 -6.25 9.40
C LEU A 44 1.21 -7.72 9.09
N GLU A 45 -0.07 -8.08 9.03
CA GLU A 45 -0.54 -9.43 8.69
C GLU A 45 -0.31 -9.74 7.21
N LEU A 46 -0.48 -8.76 6.33
CA LEU A 46 -0.13 -8.88 4.91
C LEU A 46 1.39 -8.98 4.68
N LEU A 47 2.21 -8.28 5.47
CA LEU A 47 3.69 -8.34 5.41
C LEU A 47 4.25 -9.66 5.93
N LEU A 48 3.72 -10.15 7.06
CA LEU A 48 4.23 -11.35 7.74
C LEU A 48 3.53 -12.64 7.30
N GLY A 49 2.39 -12.53 6.62
CA GLY A 49 1.65 -13.66 6.07
C GLY A 49 2.09 -14.06 4.66
N THR A 50 1.25 -14.86 3.99
CA THR A 50 1.48 -15.43 2.65
C THR A 50 1.69 -14.38 1.55
N TYR A 51 1.27 -13.14 1.79
CA TYR A 51 1.31 -12.03 0.84
C TYR A 51 2.50 -11.08 1.06
N GLY A 52 3.47 -11.44 1.92
CA GLY A 52 4.59 -10.55 2.26
C GLY A 52 5.39 -10.05 1.05
N PHE A 53 5.59 -10.92 0.05
CA PHE A 53 6.26 -10.54 -1.20
C PHE A 53 5.45 -9.51 -2.01
N TYR A 54 4.12 -9.64 -2.03
CA TYR A 54 3.24 -8.67 -2.69
C TYR A 54 3.32 -7.30 -2.02
N VAL A 55 3.26 -7.26 -0.69
CA VAL A 55 3.38 -5.99 0.03
C VAL A 55 4.75 -5.37 -0.15
N ALA A 56 5.82 -6.18 -0.18
CA ALA A 56 7.16 -5.69 -0.47
C ALA A 56 7.25 -5.07 -1.87
N ILE A 57 6.61 -5.64 -2.88
CA ILE A 57 6.52 -5.05 -4.23
C ILE A 57 5.77 -3.71 -4.20
N VAL A 58 4.62 -3.65 -3.51
CA VAL A 58 3.81 -2.43 -3.41
C VAL A 58 4.56 -1.33 -2.66
N MET A 59 5.22 -1.63 -1.55
CA MET A 59 6.03 -0.66 -0.81
C MET A 59 7.28 -0.25 -1.59
N GLY A 60 7.92 -1.21 -2.27
CA GLY A 60 9.08 -0.97 -3.13
C GLY A 60 8.73 -0.06 -4.32
N SER A 61 7.54 -0.20 -4.91
CA SER A 61 7.10 0.67 -6.00
C SER A 61 6.95 2.11 -5.54
N LEU A 62 6.50 2.36 -4.31
CA LEU A 62 6.45 3.73 -3.77
C LEU A 62 7.85 4.32 -3.63
N ILE A 63 8.78 3.57 -3.01
CA ILE A 63 10.16 4.04 -2.76
C ILE A 63 10.86 4.32 -4.09
N ILE A 64 10.84 3.36 -5.02
CA ILE A 64 11.45 3.51 -6.35
C ILE A 64 10.76 4.62 -7.13
N GLY A 65 9.43 4.72 -7.05
CA GLY A 65 8.65 5.77 -7.69
C GLY A 65 9.05 7.16 -7.24
N ILE A 66 9.21 7.38 -5.92
CA ILE A 66 9.67 8.65 -5.36
C ILE A 66 11.09 8.97 -5.84
N ILE A 67 12.00 7.99 -5.81
CA ILE A 67 13.38 8.18 -6.28
C ILE A 67 13.39 8.63 -7.75
N LEU A 68 12.65 7.94 -8.62
CA LEU A 68 12.62 8.24 -10.05
C LEU A 68 11.92 9.57 -10.40
N VAL A 69 11.01 10.05 -9.56
CA VAL A 69 10.32 11.34 -9.79
C VAL A 69 11.13 12.52 -9.26
N PHE A 70 11.76 12.39 -8.09
CA PHE A 70 12.31 13.53 -7.34
C PHE A 70 13.83 13.52 -7.22
N TYR A 71 14.51 12.40 -7.49
CA TYR A 71 15.94 12.22 -7.23
C TYR A 71 16.71 11.67 -8.44
N ASN A 72 16.14 11.76 -9.64
CA ASN A 72 16.69 11.22 -10.88
C ASN A 72 16.78 12.28 -11.97
#